data_AF-A0A194VH44-F1
#
_entry.id   AF-A0A194VH44-F1
#
_cell.length_a   1.000
_cell.length_b   1.000
_cell.length_c   1.000
_cell.angle_alpha   90.00
_cell.angle_beta   90.00
_cell.angle_gamma   90.00
#
_symmetry.space_group_name_H-M   'P 1'
#
loop_
_entity.id
_entity.type
_entity.pdbx_description
1 polymer ?
#
loop_
_entity_poly.entity_id
_entity_poly.type
_entity_poly.pdbx_seq_one_letter_code
_entity_poly.pdbx_strand_id
1 'polypeptide(L)'
;MTPVQAKISRPEEVFKQRIIDLYENPIPGMLVLMTRMCYAPHLFRGYTNEHGVVDVWRCVDQPEIPIGPITPDSQSYWNFTFDLRHQPNHPFPYAKVDLYIEEACMHQIIVRIDSNHFVVTRSRRRVQEEELSMLEPPPILKSTQQDH
;
A
#
# COMPACT_ATOMS: atom_id res chain seq x y z
N MET A 1 29.29 30.80 5.90
CA MET A 1 28.35 30.18 4.95
C MET A 1 28.30 28.69 5.27
N THR A 2 27.20 28.21 5.84
CA THR A 2 27.00 26.78 6.12
C THR A 2 26.52 26.08 4.84
N PRO A 3 27.08 24.92 4.47
CA PRO A 3 26.62 24.20 3.30
C PRO A 3 25.21 23.67 3.56
N VAL A 4 24.25 24.08 2.73
CA VAL A 4 22.91 23.51 2.70
C VAL A 4 23.06 22.08 2.17
N GLN A 5 23.05 21.10 3.07
CA GLN A 5 22.88 19.70 2.66
C GLN A 5 21.49 19.56 2.04
N ALA A 6 21.44 19.40 0.72
CA ALA A 6 20.22 18.98 0.05
C ALA A 6 19.83 17.62 0.62
N LYS A 7 18.73 17.57 1.38
CA LYS A 7 18.11 16.29 1.75
C LYS A 7 17.64 15.64 0.45
N ILE A 8 18.37 14.62 0.00
CA ILE A 8 17.90 13.74 -1.07
C ILE A 8 16.81 12.89 -0.43
N SER A 9 15.56 13.30 -0.59
CA SER A 9 14.41 12.51 -0.19
C SER A 9 14.42 11.19 -0.98
N ARG A 10 14.11 10.08 -0.32
CA ARG A 10 14.11 8.77 -0.99
C ARG A 10 13.08 8.78 -2.13
N PRO A 11 13.31 8.05 -3.24
CA PRO A 11 12.39 8.03 -4.38
C PRO A 11 10.93 7.72 -3.99
N GLU A 12 10.75 6.86 -2.98
CA GLU A 12 9.43 6.51 -2.42
C GLU A 12 8.74 7.67 -1.69
N GLU A 13 9.48 8.50 -0.97
CA GLU A 13 8.95 9.67 -0.26
C GLU A 13 8.58 10.78 -1.25
N VAL A 14 9.43 11.02 -2.25
CA VAL A 14 9.15 11.97 -3.35
C VAL A 14 7.92 11.52 -4.14
N PHE A 15 7.75 10.22 -4.33
CA PHE A 15 6.63 9.68 -5.10
C PHE A 15 5.32 9.67 -4.31
N LYS A 16 5.35 9.34 -3.01
CA LYS A 16 4.20 9.51 -2.11
C LYS A 16 3.73 10.96 -2.09
N GLN A 17 4.67 11.91 -1.99
CA GLN A 17 4.38 13.34 -2.04
C GLN A 17 3.69 13.73 -3.36
N ARG A 18 4.17 13.23 -4.51
CA ARG A 18 3.55 13.53 -5.82
C ARG A 18 2.12 13.02 -5.96
N ILE A 19 1.77 11.86 -5.41
CA ILE A 19 0.37 11.40 -5.41
C ILE A 19 -0.49 12.33 -4.58
N ILE A 20 -0.03 12.72 -3.39
CA ILE A 20 -0.74 13.67 -2.51
C ILE A 20 -0.94 15.00 -3.23
N ASP A 21 0.10 15.50 -3.90
CA ASP A 21 0.08 16.78 -4.60
C ASP A 21 -0.84 16.77 -5.86
N LEU A 22 -1.10 15.59 -6.45
CA LEU A 22 -1.92 15.45 -7.66
C LEU A 22 -3.44 15.34 -7.38
N TYR A 23 -3.87 15.13 -6.14
CA TYR A 23 -5.27 14.88 -5.80
C TYR A 23 -5.75 15.81 -4.69
N GLU A 24 -6.55 16.81 -5.06
CA GLU A 24 -6.93 17.94 -4.19
C GLU A 24 -7.90 17.57 -3.06
N ASN A 25 -8.57 16.41 -3.13
CA ASN A 25 -9.58 15.98 -2.15
C ASN A 25 -9.39 14.51 -1.74
N PRO A 26 -8.45 14.21 -0.83
CA PRO A 26 -8.31 12.87 -0.28
C PRO A 26 -9.56 12.47 0.51
N ILE A 27 -9.86 11.17 0.54
CA ILE A 27 -10.97 10.63 1.31
C ILE A 27 -10.42 9.84 2.50
N PRO A 28 -10.31 10.44 3.69
CA PRO A 28 -9.79 9.76 4.87
C PRO A 28 -10.82 8.83 5.51
N GLY A 29 -10.33 7.82 6.23
CA GLY A 29 -11.15 6.88 7.00
C GLY A 29 -11.97 5.90 6.15
N MET A 30 -11.74 5.82 4.84
CA MET A 30 -12.42 4.88 3.97
C MET A 30 -11.92 3.46 4.23
N LEU A 31 -12.85 2.54 4.51
CA LEU A 31 -12.53 1.13 4.62
C LEU A 31 -12.21 0.55 3.23
N VAL A 32 -11.07 -0.12 3.13
CA VAL A 32 -10.65 -0.89 1.96
C VAL A 32 -10.45 -2.33 2.38
N LEU A 33 -11.17 -3.24 1.74
CA LEU A 33 -10.99 -4.69 1.87
C LEU A 33 -10.17 -5.19 0.69
N MET A 34 -9.19 -6.04 0.96
CA MET A 34 -8.35 -6.67 -0.05
C MET A 34 -8.38 -8.19 0.16
N THR A 35 -8.81 -8.92 -0.86
CA THR A 35 -8.99 -10.37 -0.83
C THR A 35 -8.09 -11.01 -1.87
N ARG A 36 -7.23 -11.95 -1.46
CA ARG A 36 -6.50 -12.80 -2.39
C ARG A 36 -7.44 -13.91 -2.89
N MET A 37 -7.66 -13.97 -4.20
CA MET A 37 -8.49 -14.98 -4.84
C MET A 37 -7.64 -16.24 -5.11
N CYS A 38 -7.46 -17.08 -4.10
CA CYS A 38 -6.80 -18.39 -4.19
C CYS A 38 -7.62 -19.46 -3.46
N TYR A 39 -7.15 -20.71 -3.47
CA TYR A 39 -7.86 -21.86 -2.86
C TYR A 39 -8.14 -21.67 -1.34
N ALA A 40 -7.38 -20.81 -0.67
CA ALA A 40 -7.61 -20.35 0.69
C ALA A 40 -7.55 -18.80 0.74
N PRO A 41 -8.69 -18.10 0.60
CA PRO A 41 -8.69 -16.65 0.46
C PRO A 41 -8.20 -15.97 1.74
N HIS A 42 -7.13 -15.18 1.62
CA HIS A 42 -6.70 -14.29 2.69
C HIS A 42 -7.42 -12.96 2.55
N LEU A 43 -8.12 -12.55 3.60
CA LEU A 43 -8.79 -11.26 3.68
C LEU A 43 -7.97 -10.28 4.52
N PHE A 44 -7.71 -9.12 3.95
CA PHE A 44 -7.06 -8.00 4.59
C PHE A 44 -7.99 -6.79 4.61
N ARG A 45 -7.86 -5.97 5.64
CA ARG A 45 -8.54 -4.67 5.75
C ARG A 45 -7.53 -3.57 6.01
N GLY A 46 -7.81 -2.40 5.46
CA GLY A 46 -7.08 -1.16 5.71
C GLY A 46 -8.05 0.00 5.75
N TYR A 47 -7.62 1.12 6.33
CA TYR A 47 -8.34 2.39 6.28
C TYR A 47 -7.45 3.42 5.63
N THR A 48 -8.03 4.28 4.79
CA THR A 48 -7.28 5.41 4.26
C THR A 48 -6.93 6.39 5.39
N ASN A 49 -5.69 6.88 5.39
CA ASN A 49 -5.23 7.92 6.31
C ASN A 49 -5.70 9.32 5.86
N GLU A 50 -5.22 10.37 6.52
CA GLU A 50 -5.56 11.78 6.21
C GLU A 50 -5.25 12.20 4.76
N HIS A 51 -4.38 11.46 4.08
CA HIS A 51 -4.01 11.68 2.69
C HIS A 51 -4.76 10.77 1.70
N GLY A 52 -5.75 10.00 2.15
CA GLY A 52 -6.49 9.08 1.28
C GLY A 52 -5.70 7.81 0.91
N VAL A 53 -4.61 7.51 1.62
CA VAL A 53 -3.70 6.38 1.33
C VAL A 53 -3.87 5.29 2.37
N VAL A 54 -3.82 4.02 1.96
CA VAL A 54 -3.73 2.88 2.88
C VAL A 54 -2.25 2.52 3.05
N ASP A 55 -1.70 2.83 4.22
CA ASP A 55 -0.31 2.51 4.60
C ASP A 55 -0.20 1.21 5.41
N VAL A 56 -1.28 0.83 6.09
CA VAL A 56 -1.33 -0.29 7.02
C VAL A 56 -2.45 -1.26 6.66
N TRP A 57 -2.07 -2.53 6.47
CA TRP A 57 -2.99 -3.65 6.26
C TRP A 57 -3.03 -4.57 7.47
N ARG A 58 -4.21 -5.10 7.78
CA ARG A 58 -4.44 -6.07 8.86
C ARG A 58 -5.23 -7.25 8.33
N CYS A 59 -4.77 -8.48 8.59
CA CYS A 59 -5.55 -9.68 8.26
C CYS A 59 -6.80 -9.76 9.16
N VAL A 60 -7.93 -10.18 8.59
CA VAL A 60 -9.22 -10.22 9.30
C VAL A 60 -9.34 -11.42 10.24
N ASP A 61 -8.55 -12.49 10.06
CA ASP A 61 -8.69 -13.75 10.81
C ASP A 61 -7.38 -14.27 11.42
N GLN A 62 -6.27 -13.53 11.28
CA GLN A 62 -4.96 -13.94 11.80
C GLN A 62 -4.27 -12.75 12.46
N PRO A 63 -4.49 -12.53 13.77
CA PRO A 63 -3.89 -11.39 14.50
C PRO A 63 -2.36 -11.46 14.61
N GLU A 64 -1.77 -12.63 14.36
CA GLU A 64 -0.32 -12.85 14.38
C GLU A 64 0.39 -12.44 13.08
N ILE A 65 -0.36 -12.21 11.98
CA ILE A 65 0.26 -11.73 10.74
C ILE A 65 0.78 -10.31 10.98
N PRO A 66 2.07 -10.05 10.69
CA PRO A 66 2.65 -8.73 10.86
C PRO A 66 1.87 -7.65 10.11
N ILE A 67 1.63 -6.55 10.80
CA ILE A 67 1.08 -5.33 10.21
C ILE A 67 2.19 -4.72 9.35
N GLY A 68 2.01 -4.66 8.02
CA GLY A 68 3.05 -4.19 7.11
C GLY A 68 2.67 -4.30 5.62
N PRO A 69 3.59 -3.96 4.70
CA PRO A 69 3.38 -4.10 3.27
C PRO A 69 3.13 -5.56 2.90
N ILE A 70 2.09 -5.80 2.11
CA ILE A 70 1.76 -7.14 1.62
C ILE A 70 2.57 -7.35 0.34
N THR A 71 3.66 -8.11 0.46
CA THR A 71 4.41 -8.59 -0.71
C THR A 71 3.78 -9.92 -1.14
N PRO A 72 3.18 -10.00 -2.34
CA PRO A 72 2.75 -11.28 -2.87
C PRO A 72 3.95 -12.19 -2.98
N ASP A 73 3.89 -13.34 -2.32
CA ASP A 73 4.83 -14.46 -2.45
C ASP A 73 4.72 -15.16 -3.82
N SER A 74 3.63 -14.88 -4.55
CA SER A 74 3.42 -15.37 -5.90
C SER A 74 2.48 -14.45 -6.67
N GLN A 75 2.54 -14.55 -8.00
CA GLN A 75 1.53 -13.95 -8.87
C GLN A 75 0.13 -14.47 -8.51
N SER A 76 -0.85 -13.58 -8.40
CA SER A 76 -2.18 -13.94 -7.93
C SER A 76 -3.25 -12.92 -8.32
N TYR A 77 -4.50 -13.37 -8.33
CA TYR A 77 -5.67 -12.50 -8.51
C TYR A 77 -6.10 -11.92 -7.16
N TRP A 78 -6.43 -10.64 -7.15
CA TRP A 78 -6.83 -9.89 -5.97
C TRP A 78 -8.10 -9.11 -6.25
N ASN A 79 -9.01 -9.08 -5.28
CA ASN A 79 -10.17 -8.21 -5.27
C ASN A 79 -9.98 -7.10 -4.23
N PHE A 80 -10.17 -5.85 -4.63
CA PHE A 80 -10.20 -4.69 -3.75
C PHE A 80 -11.63 -4.17 -3.69
N THR A 81 -12.17 -4.02 -2.49
CA THR A 81 -13.49 -3.45 -2.26
C THR A 81 -13.36 -2.19 -1.41
N PHE A 82 -13.80 -1.06 -1.96
CA PHE A 82 -13.78 0.25 -1.32
C PHE A 82 -15.18 0.57 -0.78
N ASP A 83 -15.28 0.94 0.49
CA ASP A 83 -16.54 1.26 1.15
C ASP A 83 -16.96 2.71 0.88
N LEU A 84 -18.00 2.88 0.06
CA LEU A 84 -18.50 4.18 -0.36
C LEU A 84 -19.74 4.61 0.42
N ARG A 85 -20.22 3.83 1.40
CA ARG A 85 -21.46 4.13 2.13
C ARG A 85 -21.42 5.45 2.89
N HIS A 86 -20.22 5.94 3.20
CA HIS A 86 -20.01 7.22 3.85
C HIS A 86 -19.80 8.39 2.87
N GLN A 87 -19.80 8.12 1.56
CA GLN A 87 -19.70 9.16 0.54
C GLN A 87 -21.09 9.72 0.22
N PRO A 88 -21.32 11.02 0.44
CA PRO A 88 -22.63 11.62 0.20
C PRO A 88 -22.97 11.53 -1.29
N ASN A 89 -24.23 11.19 -1.58
CA ASN A 89 -24.80 11.16 -2.93
C ASN A 89 -24.21 10.12 -3.90
N HIS A 90 -23.37 9.17 -3.44
CA HIS A 90 -22.88 8.11 -4.31
C HIS A 90 -23.94 6.99 -4.46
N PRO A 91 -24.33 6.58 -5.69
CA PRO A 91 -25.41 5.62 -5.90
C PRO A 91 -25.03 4.18 -5.53
N PHE A 92 -23.73 3.88 -5.46
CA PHE A 92 -23.23 2.55 -5.14
C PHE A 92 -22.61 2.50 -3.74
N PRO A 93 -22.92 1.48 -2.92
CA PRO A 93 -22.33 1.34 -1.59
C PRO A 93 -20.85 0.91 -1.63
N TYR A 94 -20.40 0.32 -2.74
CA TYR A 94 -19.05 -0.21 -2.88
C TYR A 94 -18.51 0.03 -4.29
N ALA A 95 -17.20 0.26 -4.40
CA ALA A 95 -16.45 0.10 -5.65
C ALA A 95 -15.59 -1.16 -5.55
N LYS A 96 -15.60 -1.99 -6.61
CA LYS A 96 -14.85 -3.25 -6.66
C LYS A 96 -13.84 -3.22 -7.79
N VAL A 97 -12.63 -3.71 -7.52
CA VAL A 97 -11.53 -3.76 -8.48
C VAL A 97 -10.88 -5.13 -8.42
N ASP A 98 -10.93 -5.86 -9.52
CA ASP A 98 -10.23 -7.13 -9.68
C ASP A 98 -8.93 -6.93 -10.44
N LEU A 99 -7.81 -7.38 -9.87
CA LEU A 99 -6.48 -7.20 -10.44
C LEU A 99 -5.66 -8.47 -10.33
N TYR A 100 -5.04 -8.85 -11.44
CA TYR A 100 -3.90 -9.76 -11.42
C TYR A 100 -2.65 -9.00 -10.98
N ILE A 101 -2.03 -9.42 -9.88
CA ILE A 101 -0.79 -8.85 -9.32
C ILE A 101 0.36 -9.78 -9.70
N GLU A 102 1.37 -9.22 -10.37
CA GLU A 102 2.58 -9.94 -10.78
C GLU A 102 3.62 -9.88 -9.66
N GLU A 103 4.45 -10.91 -9.59
CA GLU A 103 5.58 -10.99 -8.65
C GLU A 103 6.62 -9.92 -9.00
N ALA A 104 7.38 -9.46 -8.00
CA ALA A 104 8.44 -8.45 -8.14
C ALA A 104 7.99 -7.10 -8.73
N CYS A 105 6.68 -6.81 -8.73
CA CYS A 105 6.13 -5.54 -9.18
C CYS A 105 5.50 -4.78 -8.02
N MET A 106 5.88 -3.53 -7.87
CA MET A 106 5.12 -2.59 -7.05
C MET A 106 3.89 -2.17 -7.84
N HIS A 107 2.72 -2.43 -7.27
CA HIS A 107 1.44 -2.00 -7.81
C HIS A 107 0.87 -0.86 -6.98
N GLN A 108 0.38 0.16 -7.68
CA GLN A 108 -0.35 1.27 -7.09
C GLN A 108 -1.71 1.35 -7.74
N ILE A 109 -2.73 1.42 -6.91
CA ILE A 109 -4.14 1.43 -7.32
C ILE A 109 -4.72 2.72 -6.79
N ILE A 110 -5.15 3.58 -7.69
CA ILE A 110 -5.75 4.87 -7.37
C ILE A 110 -7.21 4.77 -7.77
N VAL A 111 -8.11 5.03 -6.82
CA VAL A 111 -9.55 5.06 -7.08
C VAL A 111 -10.04 6.48 -6.92
N ARG A 112 -10.55 7.05 -8.01
CA ARG A 112 -11.21 8.35 -8.03
C ARG A 112 -12.71 8.10 -7.94
N ILE A 113 -13.37 8.76 -7.00
CA ILE A 113 -14.81 8.63 -6.78
C ILE A 113 -15.46 9.97 -7.11
N ASP A 114 -16.50 9.93 -7.92
CA ASP A 114 -17.39 11.03 -8.24
C ASP A 114 -18.82 10.62 -7.85
N SER A 115 -19.70 11.59 -7.66
CA SER A 115 -21.13 11.46 -7.38
C SER A 115 -21.85 10.34 -8.13
N ASN A 116 -21.45 9.99 -9.36
CA ASN A 116 -22.15 9.00 -10.17
C ASN A 116 -21.29 7.84 -10.69
N HIS A 117 -19.98 7.88 -10.48
CA HIS A 117 -19.08 6.87 -11.01
C HIS A 117 -17.76 6.83 -10.23
N PHE A 118 -16.97 5.79 -10.45
CA PHE A 118 -15.59 5.75 -9.99
C PHE A 118 -14.67 5.34 -11.14
N VAL A 119 -13.43 5.82 -11.09
CA VAL A 119 -12.37 5.50 -12.05
C VAL A 119 -11.22 4.88 -11.30
N VAL A 120 -10.73 3.74 -11.82
CA VAL A 120 -9.57 3.06 -11.27
C VAL A 120 -8.39 3.28 -12.19
N THR A 121 -7.31 3.82 -11.64
CA THR A 121 -6.02 3.92 -12.33
C THR A 121 -5.04 2.97 -11.67
N ARG A 122 -4.36 2.16 -12.47
CA ARG A 122 -3.31 1.25 -12.00
C ARG A 122 -1.97 1.69 -12.56
N SER A 123 -1.03 1.98 -11.67
CA SER A 123 0.39 2.12 -12.02
C SER A 123 1.15 0.86 -11.63
N ARG A 124 2.15 0.51 -12.44
CA ARG A 124 3.03 -0.64 -12.21
C ARG A 124 4.46 -0.17 -12.37
N ARG A 125 5.31 -0.49 -11.40
CA ARG A 125 6.76 -0.31 -11.50
C ARG A 125 7.42 -1.63 -11.12
N ARG A 126 8.29 -2.15 -11.98
CA ARG A 126 9.16 -3.28 -11.59
C ARG A 126 10.09 -2.79 -10.51
N VAL A 127 10.19 -3.54 -9.42
CA VAL A 127 11.21 -3.30 -8.41
C VAL A 127 12.51 -3.85 -9.01
N GLN A 128 13.46 -2.97 -9.34
CA GLN A 128 14.78 -3.40 -9.76
C GLN A 128 15.53 -3.90 -8.52
N GLU A 129 16.23 -5.03 -8.61
CA GLU A 129 16.97 -5.67 -7.50
C GLU A 129 17.95 -4.72 -6.78
N GLU A 130 18.38 -3.63 -7.44
CA GLU A 130 19.24 -2.58 -6.86
C GLU A 130 18.58 -1.74 -5.74
N GLU A 131 17.25 -1.64 -5.66
CA GLU A 131 16.57 -0.94 -4.54
C GLU A 131 16.49 -1.82 -3.27
N LEU A 132 16.52 -3.16 -3.42
CA LEU A 132 16.52 -4.13 -2.30
C LEU A 132 17.91 -4.26 -1.65
N SER A 133 18.99 -4.05 -2.41
CA SER A 133 20.38 -4.17 -1.91
C SER A 133 20.85 -2.95 -1.10
N MET A 134 20.10 -1.83 -1.13
CA MET A 134 20.39 -0.62 -0.35
C MET A 134 19.79 -0.63 1.07
N LEU A 135 19.06 -1.69 1.44
CA LEU A 135 18.66 -1.92 2.82
C LEU A 135 19.80 -2.64 3.52
N GLU A 136 20.61 -1.90 4.28
CA GLU A 136 21.60 -2.51 5.17
C GLU A 136 20.90 -3.53 6.07
N PRO A 137 21.38 -4.78 6.16
CA PRO A 137 20.84 -5.72 7.14
C PRO A 137 21.01 -5.11 8.53
N PRO A 138 20.01 -5.24 9.42
CA PRO A 138 20.13 -4.72 10.78
C PRO A 138 21.41 -5.28 11.41
N PRO A 139 22.18 -4.45 12.14
CA PRO A 139 23.44 -4.88 12.70
C PRO A 139 23.22 -6.13 13.54
N ILE A 140 23.94 -7.19 13.19
CA ILE A 140 24.00 -8.41 14.00
C ILE A 140 24.53 -7.97 15.36
N LEU A 141 23.66 -8.00 16.36
CA LEU A 141 24.08 -7.86 17.76
C LEU A 141 25.08 -8.98 18.01
N LYS A 142 26.37 -8.64 18.04
CA LYS A 142 27.41 -9.55 18.52
C LYS A 142 27.04 -9.88 19.95
N SER A 143 26.54 -11.09 20.16
CA SER A 143 26.49 -11.70 21.47
C SER A 143 27.89 -11.57 22.05
N THR A 144 28.00 -10.78 23.11
CA THR A 144 29.20 -10.74 23.93
C THR A 144 29.29 -12.10 24.60
N GLN A 145 29.92 -13.08 23.94
CA GLN A 145 30.42 -14.24 24.65
C GLN A 145 31.56 -13.71 25.54
N GLN A 146 31.25 -13.57 26.82
CA GLN A 146 32.27 -13.54 27.85
C GLN A 146 32.90 -14.93 27.87
N ASP A 147 34.17 -14.99 27.50
CA ASP A 147 35.03 -16.15 27.74
C ASP A 147 35.04 -16.47 29.25
N HIS A 148 34.86 -17.75 29.57
CA HIS A 148 35.22 -18.36 30.85
C HIS A 148 36.14 -19.55 30.59
#